data_AF-A0A4Q3VJ56-F1
#
_entry.id   AF-A0A4Q3VJ56-F1
#
_cell.length_a   1.000
_cell.length_b   1.000
_cell.length_c   1.000
_cell.angle_alpha   90.00
_cell.angle_beta   90.00
_cell.angle_gamma   90.00
#
_symmetry.space_group_name_H-M   'P 1'
#
loop_
_entity.id
_entity.type
_entity.pdbx_description
1 polymer ?
#
loop_
_entity_poly.entity_id
_entity_poly.type
_entity_poly.pdbx_seq_one_letter_code
_entity_poly.pdbx_strand_id
1 'polypeptide(L)'
;MKIRRELEKEGEIDELDAKEARLLELGDLNVAKVPDLPEVDEYDERLRDLHSKTFAAREMRESQNRQEARERAADQESYRGLGTGLQIAYAIIGLPIFGFGAGWLLDRALNANGWKPILTMLGAVVGIGYAIWTLNRENQTRDS
;
A
#
# COMPACT_ATOMS: atom_id res chain seq x y z
N MET A 1 1.03 -89.91 -4.86
CA MET A 1 1.00 -88.44 -4.71
C MET A 1 1.36 -87.68 -6.00
N LYS A 2 1.19 -88.26 -7.22
CA LYS A 2 1.53 -87.60 -8.51
C LYS A 2 0.33 -86.99 -9.24
N ILE A 3 -0.86 -87.59 -9.09
CA ILE A 3 -2.08 -87.19 -9.84
C ILE A 3 -2.62 -85.80 -9.41
N ARG A 4 -2.32 -85.36 -8.18
CA ARG A 4 -2.80 -84.05 -7.68
C ARG A 4 -2.04 -82.84 -8.27
N ARG A 5 -0.81 -83.05 -8.77
CA ARG A 5 0.02 -81.95 -9.33
C ARG A 5 -0.28 -81.63 -10.78
N GLU A 6 -0.90 -82.55 -11.53
CA GLU A 6 -1.24 -82.30 -12.94
C GLU A 6 -2.58 -81.55 -13.06
N LEU A 7 -3.55 -81.85 -12.19
CA LEU A 7 -4.82 -81.11 -12.11
C LEU A 7 -4.66 -79.65 -11.66
N GLU A 8 -3.66 -79.33 -10.82
CA GLU A 8 -3.35 -77.94 -10.45
C GLU A 8 -2.76 -77.13 -11.61
N LYS A 9 -1.95 -77.77 -12.47
CA LYS A 9 -1.36 -77.10 -13.63
C LYS A 9 -2.37 -76.82 -14.73
N GLU A 10 -3.34 -77.70 -14.94
CA GLU A 10 -4.37 -77.53 -15.97
C GLU A 10 -5.33 -76.39 -15.62
N GLY A 11 -5.73 -76.27 -14.33
CA GLY A 11 -6.57 -75.16 -13.88
C GLY A 11 -5.87 -73.80 -13.85
N GLU A 12 -4.54 -73.77 -13.71
CA GLU A 12 -3.74 -72.54 -13.73
C GLU A 12 -3.58 -71.98 -15.15
N ILE A 13 -3.58 -72.85 -16.17
CA ILE A 13 -3.51 -72.46 -17.59
C ILE A 13 -4.84 -71.82 -18.05
N ASP A 14 -5.98 -72.40 -17.67
CA ASP A 14 -7.30 -71.85 -18.00
C ASP A 14 -7.54 -70.45 -17.38
N GLU A 15 -6.98 -70.19 -16.19
CA GLU A 15 -7.09 -68.89 -15.52
C GLU A 15 -6.17 -67.83 -16.16
N LEU A 16 -5.01 -68.24 -16.70
CA LEU A 16 -4.09 -67.36 -17.41
C LEU A 16 -4.69 -66.90 -18.74
N ASP A 17 -5.28 -67.80 -19.52
CA ASP A 17 -5.94 -67.46 -20.79
C ASP A 17 -7.13 -66.51 -20.58
N ALA A 18 -7.90 -66.70 -19.51
CA ALA A 18 -9.01 -65.82 -19.16
C ALA A 18 -8.55 -64.41 -18.72
N LYS A 19 -7.39 -64.31 -18.05
CA LYS A 19 -6.80 -63.02 -17.67
C LYS A 19 -6.22 -62.30 -18.88
N GLU A 20 -5.60 -63.02 -19.80
CA GLU A 20 -5.04 -62.46 -21.03
C GLU A 20 -6.14 -61.91 -21.95
N ALA A 21 -7.27 -62.63 -22.08
CA ALA A 21 -8.45 -62.15 -22.81
C ALA A 21 -9.01 -60.84 -22.22
N ARG A 22 -9.07 -60.72 -20.88
CA ARG A 22 -9.51 -59.48 -20.21
C ARG A 22 -8.52 -58.33 -20.37
N LEU A 23 -7.22 -58.61 -20.39
CA LEU A 23 -6.20 -57.59 -20.61
C LEU A 23 -6.23 -57.06 -22.05
N LEU A 24 -6.50 -57.92 -23.04
CA LEU A 24 -6.73 -57.52 -24.43
C LEU A 24 -7.97 -56.64 -24.58
N GLU A 25 -9.08 -56.96 -23.90
CA GLU A 25 -10.30 -56.15 -23.90
C GLU A 25 -10.08 -54.77 -23.23
N LEU A 26 -9.27 -54.70 -22.17
CA LEU A 26 -8.88 -53.44 -21.52
C LEU A 26 -7.89 -52.61 -22.36
N GLY A 27 -7.06 -53.27 -23.18
CA GLY A 27 -6.11 -52.60 -24.08
C GLY A 27 -6.81 -51.79 -25.17
N ASP A 28 -7.94 -52.27 -25.69
CA ASP A 28 -8.71 -51.60 -26.74
C ASP A 28 -9.57 -50.43 -26.22
N LEU A 29 -9.97 -50.46 -24.94
CA LEU A 29 -10.78 -49.39 -24.33
C LEU A 29 -9.94 -48.18 -23.86
N ASN A 30 -8.62 -48.31 -23.77
CA ASN A 30 -7.75 -47.27 -23.21
C ASN A 30 -6.83 -46.60 -24.25
N VAL A 31 -7.20 -46.63 -25.53
CA VAL A 31 -6.67 -45.69 -26.52
C VAL A 31 -7.35 -44.33 -26.27
N ALA A 32 -7.07 -43.75 -25.11
CA ALA A 32 -7.41 -42.37 -24.80
C ALA A 32 -6.80 -41.50 -25.91
N LYS A 33 -7.67 -40.89 -26.71
CA LYS A 33 -7.32 -39.98 -27.79
C LYS A 33 -6.38 -38.92 -27.22
N VAL A 34 -5.08 -39.08 -27.46
CA VAL A 34 -4.06 -38.11 -27.06
C VAL A 34 -4.46 -36.81 -27.75
N PRO A 35 -4.75 -35.73 -27.00
CA PRO A 35 -5.10 -34.45 -27.61
C PRO A 35 -3.95 -34.05 -28.53
N ASP A 36 -4.25 -33.72 -29.79
CA ASP A 36 -3.24 -33.17 -30.70
C ASP A 36 -2.61 -31.96 -30.03
N LEU A 37 -1.32 -32.08 -29.70
CA LEU A 37 -0.55 -30.99 -29.13
C LEU A 37 -0.42 -29.94 -30.23
N PRO A 38 -0.78 -28.67 -29.96
CA PRO A 38 -0.53 -27.58 -30.89
C PRO A 38 0.94 -27.54 -31.28
N GLU A 39 1.21 -27.14 -32.53
CA GLU A 39 2.58 -26.99 -33.01
C GLU A 39 3.33 -25.96 -32.14
N VAL A 40 4.62 -26.22 -31.90
CA VAL A 40 5.47 -25.47 -30.95
C VAL A 40 5.48 -23.97 -31.25
N ASP A 41 5.31 -23.59 -32.51
CA ASP A 41 5.28 -22.18 -32.95
C ASP A 41 4.08 -21.39 -32.40
N GLU A 42 2.93 -22.04 -32.19
CA GLU A 42 1.72 -21.38 -31.67
C GLU A 42 1.86 -21.04 -30.17
N TYR A 43 2.67 -21.82 -29.44
CA TYR A 43 2.97 -21.55 -28.03
C TYR A 43 3.91 -20.36 -27.85
N ASP A 44 4.92 -20.22 -28.71
CA ASP A 44 5.84 -19.09 -28.68
C ASP A 44 5.13 -17.77 -28.99
N GLU A 45 4.16 -17.80 -29.92
CA GLU A 45 3.36 -16.62 -30.25
C GLU A 45 2.44 -16.20 -29.10
N ARG A 46 1.78 -17.16 -28.44
CA ARG A 46 0.97 -16.91 -27.24
C ARG A 46 1.81 -16.43 -26.06
N LEU A 47 3.01 -16.96 -25.88
CA LEU A 47 3.95 -16.51 -24.85
C LEU A 47 4.38 -15.07 -25.09
N ARG A 48 4.68 -14.68 -26.32
CA ARG A 48 4.99 -13.29 -26.69
C ARG A 48 3.82 -12.35 -26.42
N ASP A 49 2.60 -12.73 -26.76
CA ASP A 49 1.40 -11.92 -26.53
C ASP A 49 1.09 -11.77 -25.03
N LEU A 50 1.31 -12.81 -24.22
CA LEU A 50 1.20 -12.70 -22.76
C LEU A 50 2.27 -11.76 -22.19
N HIS A 51 3.50 -11.85 -22.69
CA HIS A 51 4.61 -11.02 -22.21
C HIS A 51 4.38 -9.55 -22.54
N SER A 52 3.88 -9.24 -23.74
CA SER A 52 3.56 -7.85 -24.14
C SER A 52 2.43 -7.26 -23.28
N LYS A 53 1.36 -8.04 -23.05
CA LYS A 53 0.22 -7.62 -22.22
C LYS A 53 0.60 -7.40 -20.76
N THR A 54 1.42 -8.28 -20.19
CA THR A 54 1.88 -8.15 -18.79
C THR A 54 2.83 -6.96 -18.61
N PHE A 55 3.71 -6.69 -19.59
CA PHE A 55 4.55 -5.50 -19.59
C PHE A 55 3.73 -4.21 -19.66
N ALA A 56 2.79 -4.13 -20.61
CA ALA A 56 1.93 -2.95 -20.76
C ALA A 56 1.08 -2.71 -19.50
N ALA A 57 0.51 -3.76 -18.91
CA ALA A 57 -0.26 -3.65 -17.67
C ALA A 57 0.61 -3.20 -16.48
N ARG A 58 1.87 -3.67 -16.39
CA ARG A 58 2.82 -3.25 -15.36
C ARG A 58 3.20 -1.79 -15.52
N GLU A 59 3.48 -1.35 -16.74
CA GLU A 59 3.87 0.04 -17.04
C GLU A 59 2.74 1.02 -16.70
N MET A 60 1.49 0.70 -17.06
CA MET A 60 0.33 1.51 -16.67
C MET A 60 0.12 1.60 -15.15
N ARG A 61 0.30 0.49 -14.43
CA ARG A 61 0.22 0.49 -12.96
C ARG A 61 1.34 1.30 -12.32
N GLU A 62 2.55 1.21 -12.88
CA GLU A 62 3.69 1.96 -12.35
C GLU A 62 3.53 3.46 -12.60
N SER A 63 3.00 3.87 -13.75
CA SER A 63 2.67 5.28 -14.00
C SER A 63 1.55 5.79 -13.08
N GLN A 64 0.51 5.00 -12.85
CA GLN A 64 -0.59 5.36 -11.92
C GLN A 64 -0.09 5.46 -10.48
N ASN A 65 0.69 4.48 -10.00
CA ASN A 65 1.28 4.53 -8.66
C ASN A 65 2.20 5.75 -8.48
N ARG A 66 2.96 6.14 -9.51
CA ARG A 66 3.80 7.35 -9.45
C ARG A 66 2.97 8.63 -9.42
N GLN A 67 1.83 8.68 -10.11
CA GLN A 67 0.91 9.82 -10.07
C GLN A 67 0.23 9.93 -8.70
N GLU A 68 -0.34 8.84 -8.19
CA GLU A 68 -0.96 8.80 -6.86
C GLU A 68 0.04 9.14 -5.74
N ALA A 69 1.29 8.68 -5.85
CA ALA A 69 2.33 9.03 -4.87
C ALA A 69 2.64 10.53 -4.87
N ARG A 70 2.60 11.19 -6.05
CA ARG A 70 2.78 12.65 -6.16
C ARG A 70 1.59 13.41 -5.62
N GLU A 71 0.37 12.96 -5.91
CA GLU A 71 -0.85 13.56 -5.37
C GLU A 71 -0.89 13.47 -3.85
N ARG A 72 -0.62 12.30 -3.27
CA ARG A 72 -0.55 12.13 -1.81
C ARG A 72 0.55 12.98 -1.16
N ALA A 73 1.69 13.17 -1.82
CA ALA A 73 2.75 14.04 -1.35
C ALA A 73 2.34 15.52 -1.38
N ALA A 74 1.70 15.97 -2.46
CA ALA A 74 1.18 17.33 -2.60
C ALA A 74 0.05 17.63 -1.59
N ASP A 75 -0.82 16.65 -1.33
CA ASP A 75 -1.87 16.74 -0.33
C ASP A 75 -1.26 16.83 1.08
N GLN A 76 -0.30 15.97 1.43
CA GLN A 76 0.40 16.04 2.72
C GLN A 76 1.09 17.37 2.96
N GLU A 77 1.71 17.94 1.94
CA GLU A 77 2.37 19.25 2.03
C GLU A 77 1.35 20.38 2.21
N SER A 78 0.20 20.28 1.53
CA SER A 78 -0.92 21.21 1.69
C SER A 78 -1.55 21.15 3.09
N TYR A 79 -1.72 19.95 3.66
CA TYR A 79 -2.23 19.78 5.03
C TYR A 79 -1.28 20.33 6.09
N ARG A 80 0.04 20.18 5.90
CA ARG A 80 1.04 20.79 6.79
C ARG A 80 1.01 22.32 6.72
N GLY A 81 0.90 22.89 5.52
CA GLY A 81 0.80 24.35 5.34
C GLY A 81 -0.43 24.96 6.02
N LEU A 82 -1.58 24.27 5.96
CA LEU A 82 -2.84 24.77 6.50
C LEU A 82 -2.86 24.79 8.04
N GLY A 83 -2.35 23.73 8.69
CA GLY A 83 -2.24 23.69 10.15
C GLY A 83 -1.33 24.79 10.71
N THR A 84 -0.19 25.00 10.03
CA THR A 84 0.78 26.02 10.42
C THR A 84 0.24 27.43 10.22
N GLY A 85 -0.42 27.69 9.09
CA GLY A 85 -1.05 28.98 8.80
C GLY A 85 -2.17 29.32 9.80
N LEU A 86 -2.98 28.35 10.20
CA LEU A 86 -4.02 28.54 11.22
C LEU A 86 -3.41 28.89 12.59
N GLN A 87 -2.33 28.22 12.98
CA GLN A 87 -1.64 28.51 14.24
C GLN A 87 -1.04 29.91 14.24
N ILE A 88 -0.43 30.35 13.13
CA ILE A 88 0.10 31.71 12.99
C ILE A 88 -1.04 32.74 13.09
N ALA A 89 -2.18 32.50 12.42
CA ALA A 89 -3.34 33.37 12.50
C ALA A 89 -3.87 33.50 13.94
N TYR A 90 -3.98 32.37 14.66
CA TYR A 90 -4.35 32.38 16.08
C TYR A 90 -3.33 33.08 16.96
N ALA A 91 -2.04 33.01 16.67
CA ALA A 91 -1.03 33.74 17.41
C ALA A 91 -1.18 35.26 17.19
N ILE A 92 -1.34 35.70 15.94
CA ILE A 92 -1.46 37.13 15.59
C ILE A 92 -2.68 37.78 16.25
N ILE A 93 -3.83 37.08 16.27
CA ILE A 93 -5.08 37.60 16.84
C ILE A 93 -5.17 37.33 18.34
N GLY A 94 -4.74 36.15 18.78
CA GLY A 94 -4.90 35.66 20.14
C GLY A 94 -3.96 36.33 21.14
N LEU A 95 -2.70 36.59 20.77
CA LEU A 95 -1.74 37.23 21.68
C LEU A 95 -2.14 38.66 22.09
N PRO A 96 -2.59 39.54 21.18
CA PRO A 96 -3.09 40.86 21.57
C PRO A 96 -4.30 40.79 22.51
N ILE A 97 -5.27 39.92 22.22
CA ILE A 97 -6.46 39.72 23.07
C ILE A 97 -6.04 39.19 24.45
N PHE A 98 -5.15 38.19 24.48
CA PHE A 98 -4.62 37.63 25.71
C PHE A 98 -3.83 38.67 26.52
N GLY A 99 -2.97 39.45 25.87
CA GLY A 99 -2.20 40.53 26.50
C GLY A 99 -3.09 41.63 27.08
N PHE A 100 -4.16 42.00 26.37
CA PHE A 100 -5.17 42.92 26.87
C PHE A 100 -5.90 42.35 28.10
N GLY A 101 -6.35 41.11 28.04
CA GLY A 101 -7.03 40.44 29.15
C GLY A 101 -6.13 40.29 30.39
N ALA A 102 -4.88 39.86 30.19
CA ALA A 102 -3.90 39.76 31.26
C ALA A 102 -3.57 41.13 31.88
N GLY A 103 -3.41 42.17 31.04
CA GLY A 103 -3.19 43.54 31.49
C GLY A 103 -4.38 44.11 32.28
N TRP A 104 -5.60 43.80 31.86
CA TRP A 104 -6.82 44.17 32.59
C TRP A 104 -6.91 43.48 33.96
N LEU A 105 -6.57 42.19 34.04
CA LEU A 105 -6.59 41.42 35.28
C LEU A 105 -5.52 41.92 36.28
N LEU A 106 -4.31 42.22 35.78
CA LEU A 106 -3.23 42.79 36.59
C LEU A 106 -3.59 44.18 37.12
N ASP A 107 -4.19 45.04 36.30
CA ASP A 107 -4.63 46.37 36.71
C ASP A 107 -5.67 46.31 37.84
N ARG A 108 -6.60 45.34 37.77
CA ARG A 108 -7.58 45.10 38.83
C ARG A 108 -6.95 44.56 40.12
N ALA A 109 -5.87 43.77 40.01
CA ALA A 109 -5.18 43.20 41.17
C ALA A 109 -4.25 44.20 41.88
N LEU A 110 -3.62 45.10 41.12
CA LEU A 110 -2.56 45.99 41.62
C LEU A 110 -3.06 47.42 41.86
N ASN A 111 -4.29 47.75 41.45
CA ASN A 111 -4.94 49.05 41.64
C ASN A 111 -4.09 50.23 41.09
N ALA A 112 -3.26 49.95 40.09
CA ALA A 112 -2.23 50.85 39.57
C ALA A 112 -2.53 51.21 38.11
N ASN A 113 -3.08 52.42 37.90
CA ASN A 113 -3.70 52.90 36.66
C ASN A 113 -2.77 53.09 35.43
N GLY A 114 -1.52 52.62 35.48
CA GLY A 114 -0.49 52.93 34.47
C GLY A 114 0.10 51.73 33.73
N TRP A 115 -0.16 50.49 34.16
CA TRP A 115 0.61 49.34 33.69
C TRP A 115 0.06 48.74 32.38
N LYS A 116 -1.21 49.05 32.06
CA LYS A 116 -1.90 48.60 30.85
C LYS A 116 -1.08 48.81 29.56
N PRO A 117 -0.69 50.05 29.17
CA PRO A 117 0.00 50.27 27.91
C PRO A 117 1.36 49.57 27.82
N ILE A 118 2.09 49.47 28.94
CA ILE A 118 3.41 48.81 29.00
C ILE A 118 3.25 47.31 28.76
N LEU A 119 2.29 46.66 29.42
CA LEU A 119 2.00 45.24 29.26
C LEU A 119 1.47 44.91 27.86
N THR A 120 0.60 45.76 27.30
CA THR A 120 0.11 45.56 25.92
C THR A 120 1.24 45.67 24.90
N MET A 121 2.14 46.65 25.06
CA MET A 121 3.29 46.84 24.18
C MET A 121 4.29 45.70 24.32
N LEU A 122 4.56 45.23 25.54
CA LEU A 122 5.45 44.09 25.80
C LEU A 122 4.86 42.78 25.25
N GLY A 123 3.56 42.55 25.43
CA GLY A 123 2.85 41.41 24.84
C GLY A 123 2.88 41.41 23.31
N ALA A 124 2.73 42.59 22.67
CA ALA A 124 2.84 42.72 21.22
C ALA A 124 4.26 42.40 20.73
N VAL A 125 5.30 42.92 21.39
CA VAL A 125 6.70 42.65 21.03
C VAL A 125 7.04 41.17 21.18
N VAL A 126 6.62 40.54 22.28
CA VAL A 126 6.84 39.10 22.51
C VAL A 126 6.07 38.27 21.48
N GLY A 127 4.83 38.65 21.15
CA GLY A 127 4.04 37.94 20.15
C GLY A 127 4.64 37.98 18.75
N ILE A 128 5.09 39.17 18.31
CA ILE A 128 5.78 39.34 17.02
C ILE A 128 7.10 38.56 17.03
N GLY A 129 7.90 38.67 18.10
CA GLY A 129 9.16 37.94 18.23
C GLY A 129 8.98 36.43 18.16
N TYR A 130 7.95 35.89 18.82
CA TYR A 130 7.63 34.47 18.77
C TYR A 130 7.20 34.00 17.38
N ALA A 131 6.41 34.80 16.66
CA ALA A 131 6.00 34.49 15.29
C ALA A 131 7.21 34.43 14.34
N ILE A 132 8.12 35.40 14.42
CA ILE A 132 9.35 35.42 13.62
C ILE A 132 10.24 34.21 13.95
N TRP A 133 10.42 33.90 15.23
CA TRP A 133 11.24 32.76 15.65
C TRP A 133 10.69 31.42 15.15
N THR A 134 9.36 31.24 15.21
CA THR A 134 8.68 30.02 14.73
C THR A 134 8.83 29.86 13.22
N LEU A 135 8.62 30.94 12.45
CA LEU A 135 8.84 30.94 11.00
C LEU A 135 10.30 30.61 10.64
N ASN A 136 11.26 31.16 11.37
CA ASN A 136 12.67 30.92 11.10
C ASN A 136 13.09 29.48 11.41
N ARG A 137 12.52 28.89 12.47
CA ARG A 137 12.74 27.48 12.82
C ARG A 137 12.20 26.53 11.74
N GLU A 138 11.04 26.84 11.16
CA GLU A 138 10.44 26.04 10.09
C GLU A 138 11.22 26.14 8.77
N ASN A 139 11.76 27.32 8.45
CA ASN A 139 12.65 27.48 7.29
C ASN A 139 13.93 26.65 7.43
N GLN A 140 14.55 26.61 8.62
CA GLN A 140 15.77 25.81 8.83
C GLN A 140 15.55 24.32 8.62
N THR A 141 14.35 23.80 8.93
CA THR A 141 14.01 22.39 8.68
C THR A 141 13.70 22.07 7.21
N ARG A 142 13.50 23.06 6.35
CA ARG A 142 13.28 22.85 4.89
C ARG A 142 14.59 22.75 4.11
N ASP A 143 15.66 23.38 4.59
CA ASP A 143 16.97 23.44 3.92
C ASP A 143 17.95 22.35 4.39
N SER A 144 17.56 21.52 5.37
CA SER A 144 18.35 20.40 5.92
C SER A 144 17.79 19.05 5.49
#